data_AF-F4HEQ2-F1
#
_entry.id   AF-F4HEQ2-F1
#
_cell.length_a   1.000
_cell.length_b   1.000
_cell.length_c   1.000
_cell.angle_alpha   90.00
_cell.angle_beta   90.00
_cell.angle_gamma   90.00
#
_symmetry.space_group_name_H-M   'P 1'
#
loop_
_entity.id
_entity.type
_entity.pdbx_description
1 polymer ?
#
loop_
_entity_poly.entity_id
_entity_poly.type
_entity_poly.pdbx_seq_one_letter_code
_entity_poly.pdbx_strand_id
1 'polypeptide(L)'
;MRNTKQIIIAMMGLLIVACSSNQNMYQWGGGAYASSVYTALTDESNPQEELKKLEEIVQNPEGKKIPPGLYAHMGLLYAKVGDTEKAFGFYQKEVELYPESRQFIEFISNK
;
A
#
# COMPACT_ATOMS: atom_id res chain seq x y z
N MET A 1 -34.64 -32.43 25.41
CA MET A 1 -33.67 -32.83 24.36
C MET A 1 -33.89 -32.16 22.99
N ARG A 2 -35.10 -31.75 22.61
CA ARG A 2 -35.36 -31.09 21.31
C ARG A 2 -34.81 -29.65 21.21
N ASN A 3 -34.78 -28.94 22.34
CA ASN A 3 -34.41 -27.51 22.37
C ASN A 3 -32.88 -27.31 22.41
N THR A 4 -32.12 -28.25 22.99
CA THR A 4 -30.64 -28.18 23.05
C THR A 4 -30.00 -28.30 21.66
N LYS A 5 -30.56 -29.13 20.78
CA LYS A 5 -30.12 -29.24 19.38
C LYS A 5 -30.36 -27.94 18.60
N GLN A 6 -31.49 -27.28 18.85
CA GLN A 6 -31.83 -26.00 18.21
C GLN A 6 -30.92 -24.86 18.69
N ILE A 7 -30.53 -24.87 19.98
CA ILE A 7 -29.58 -23.90 20.54
C ILE A 7 -28.19 -24.10 19.92
N ILE A 8 -27.72 -25.35 19.76
CA ILE A 8 -26.41 -25.64 19.13
C ILE A 8 -26.40 -25.19 17.66
N ILE A 9 -27.48 -25.43 16.91
CA ILE A 9 -27.60 -25.00 15.51
C ILE A 9 -27.62 -23.47 15.39
N ALA A 10 -28.32 -22.77 16.30
CA ALA A 10 -28.35 -21.30 16.32
C ALA A 10 -26.98 -20.69 16.69
N MET A 11 -26.25 -21.31 17.62
CA MET A 11 -24.92 -20.88 18.05
C MET A 11 -23.86 -21.10 16.96
N MET A 12 -23.97 -22.18 16.19
CA MET A 12 -23.12 -22.46 15.02
C MET A 12 -23.37 -21.46 13.88
N GLY A 13 -24.62 -21.01 13.70
CA GLY A 13 -24.99 -20.01 12.69
C GLY A 13 -24.40 -18.61 12.94
N LEU A 14 -24.20 -18.23 14.20
CA LEU A 14 -23.61 -16.93 14.56
C LEU A 14 -22.10 -16.85 14.24
N LEU A 15 -21.39 -17.98 14.21
CA LEU A 15 -19.95 -18.00 13.92
C LEU A 15 -19.62 -17.75 12.44
N ILE A 16 -20.59 -17.89 11.54
CA ILE A 16 -20.38 -17.81 10.08
C ILE A 16 -20.39 -16.35 9.57
N VAL A 17 -20.89 -15.40 10.36
CA VAL A 17 -21.00 -13.97 9.95
C VAL A 17 -19.75 -13.15 10.33
N ALA A 18 -18.82 -13.72 11.09
CA ALA A 18 -17.63 -13.00 11.56
C ALA A 18 -16.54 -12.77 10.49
N CYS A 19 -16.63 -13.42 9.32
CA CYS A 19 -15.52 -13.46 8.35
C CYS A 19 -15.67 -12.50 7.16
N SER A 20 -16.38 -11.38 7.29
CA SER A 20 -16.59 -10.43 6.19
C SER A 20 -16.23 -8.96 6.53
N SER A 21 -15.24 -8.76 7.39
CA SER A 21 -14.65 -7.42 7.60
C SER A 21 -13.53 -7.16 6.57
N ASN A 22 -13.89 -6.90 5.32
CA ASN A 22 -12.93 -6.48 4.29
C ASN A 22 -12.77 -4.96 4.27
N GLN A 23 -12.44 -4.38 5.43
CA GLN A 23 -12.19 -2.94 5.56
C GLN A 23 -10.78 -2.65 5.04
N ASN A 24 -10.70 -2.08 3.83
CA ASN A 24 -9.41 -1.71 3.26
C ASN A 24 -8.84 -0.50 4.02
N MET A 25 -7.88 -0.74 4.92
CA MET A 25 -7.22 0.29 5.73
C MET A 25 -6.40 1.29 4.90
N TYR A 26 -5.98 0.88 3.69
CA TYR A 26 -5.06 1.65 2.87
C TYR A 26 -5.68 2.06 1.55
N GLN A 27 -5.26 3.22 1.04
CA GLN A 27 -5.63 3.66 -0.30
C GLN A 27 -4.66 3.07 -1.33
N TRP A 28 -5.06 1.95 -1.94
CA TRP A 28 -4.28 1.30 -3.00
C TRP A 28 -4.56 1.85 -4.41
N GLY A 29 -5.47 2.81 -4.54
CA GLY A 29 -5.87 3.38 -5.84
C GLY A 29 -6.62 2.39 -6.72
N GLY A 30 -7.50 1.54 -6.15
CA GLY A 30 -8.28 0.58 -6.93
C GLY A 30 -7.45 -0.46 -7.70
N GLY A 31 -6.21 -0.74 -7.27
CA GLY A 31 -5.28 -1.65 -7.95
C GLY A 31 -4.22 -0.94 -8.79
N ALA A 32 -4.32 0.39 -8.96
CA ALA A 32 -3.32 1.19 -9.68
C ALA A 32 -1.92 1.05 -9.08
N TYR A 33 -1.80 0.96 -7.75
CA TYR A 33 -0.50 0.74 -7.11
C TYR A 33 0.12 -0.60 -7.50
N ALA A 34 -0.65 -1.70 -7.44
CA ALA A 34 -0.16 -3.02 -7.81
C ALA A 34 0.25 -3.08 -9.29
N SER A 35 -0.51 -2.42 -10.16
CA SER A 35 -0.15 -2.27 -11.57
C SER A 35 1.15 -1.50 -11.75
N SER A 36 1.34 -0.38 -11.03
CA SER A 36 2.59 0.39 -11.10
C SER A 36 3.79 -0.41 -10.65
N VAL A 37 3.68 -1.18 -9.56
CA VAL A 37 4.77 -2.07 -9.12
C VAL A 37 5.11 -3.10 -10.19
N TYR A 38 4.11 -3.72 -10.82
CA TYR A 38 4.33 -4.68 -11.90
C TYR A 38 4.99 -4.02 -13.12
N THR A 39 4.51 -2.86 -13.55
CA THR A 39 5.08 -2.13 -14.69
C THR A 39 6.52 -1.71 -14.42
N ALA A 40 6.85 -1.27 -13.21
CA ALA A 40 8.22 -0.92 -12.83
C ALA A 40 9.21 -2.10 -12.88
N LEU A 41 8.71 -3.33 -12.82
CA LEU A 41 9.49 -4.56 -12.98
C LEU A 41 9.66 -4.98 -14.45
N THR A 42 8.87 -4.41 -15.35
CA THR A 42 9.03 -4.57 -16.79
C THR A 42 9.89 -3.42 -17.32
N ASP A 43 10.87 -3.68 -18.17
CA ASP A 43 11.76 -2.64 -18.75
C ASP A 43 11.04 -1.65 -19.69
N GLU A 44 9.70 -1.70 -19.77
CA GLU A 44 8.84 -0.83 -20.55
C GLU A 44 8.27 0.35 -19.75
N SER A 45 8.63 0.52 -18.46
CA SER A 45 8.07 1.58 -17.62
C SER A 45 8.54 2.98 -18.04
N ASN A 46 7.61 3.93 -18.14
CA ASN A 46 7.90 5.36 -18.15
C ASN A 46 7.80 5.89 -16.70
N PRO A 47 8.93 6.25 -16.03
CA PRO A 47 8.92 6.66 -14.63
C PRO A 47 8.04 7.88 -14.34
N GLN A 48 7.93 8.82 -15.27
CA GLN A 48 7.10 10.01 -15.12
C GLN A 48 5.60 9.67 -15.18
N GLU A 49 5.21 8.71 -16.03
CA GLU A 49 3.83 8.24 -16.09
C GLU A 49 3.43 7.49 -14.82
N GLU A 50 4.32 6.66 -14.28
CA GLU A 50 4.10 5.97 -13.01
C GLU A 50 4.00 6.94 -11.84
N LEU A 51 4.89 7.93 -11.77
CA LEU A 51 4.83 8.98 -10.75
C LEU A 51 3.48 9.67 -10.74
N LYS A 52 2.94 10.03 -11.90
CA LYS A 52 1.62 10.65 -12.00
C LYS A 52 0.52 9.76 -11.40
N LYS A 53 0.52 8.45 -11.71
CA LYS A 53 -0.45 7.50 -11.15
C LYS A 53 -0.32 7.39 -9.62
N LEU A 54 0.90 7.38 -9.10
CA LEU A 54 1.15 7.33 -7.66
C LEU A 54 0.76 8.64 -6.95
N GLU A 55 0.99 9.79 -7.58
CA GLU A 55 0.59 11.09 -7.05
C GLU A 55 -0.92 11.21 -6.90
N GLU A 56 -1.71 10.70 -7.84
CA GLU A 56 -3.17 10.66 -7.76
C GLU A 56 -3.64 9.87 -6.51
N ILE A 57 -2.97 8.76 -6.19
CA ILE A 57 -3.26 7.96 -4.98
C ILE A 57 -2.97 8.77 -3.70
N VAL A 58 -1.84 9.48 -3.66
CA VAL A 58 -1.42 10.25 -2.50
C VAL A 58 -2.28 11.50 -2.29
N GLN A 59 -2.72 12.13 -3.38
CA GLN A 59 -3.55 13.34 -3.35
C GLN A 59 -5.00 13.03 -2.95
N ASN A 60 -5.51 11.84 -3.26
CA ASN A 60 -6.87 11.43 -2.92
C ASN A 60 -6.92 10.14 -2.07
N PRO A 61 -6.50 10.21 -0.78
CA PRO A 61 -6.49 9.05 0.11
C PRO A 61 -7.88 8.56 0.52
N GLU A 62 -8.95 9.31 0.25
CA GLU A 62 -10.34 8.98 0.62
C GLU A 62 -10.50 8.60 2.11
N GLY A 63 -9.75 9.27 3.00
CA GLY A 63 -9.76 8.99 4.44
C GLY A 63 -9.02 7.72 4.88
N LYS A 64 -8.35 7.01 3.95
CA LYS A 64 -7.51 5.85 4.24
C LYS A 64 -6.03 6.24 4.33
N LYS A 65 -5.21 5.37 4.91
CA LYS A 65 -3.76 5.59 4.96
C LYS A 65 -3.12 5.30 3.61
N ILE A 66 -2.07 6.02 3.24
CA ILE A 66 -1.27 5.67 2.06
C ILE A 66 -0.50 4.38 2.38
N PRO A 67 -0.50 3.34 1.54
CA PRO A 67 0.08 2.03 1.87
C PRO A 67 1.60 2.09 2.08
N PRO A 68 2.15 1.15 2.89
CA PRO A 68 3.59 0.99 3.02
C PRO A 68 4.23 0.68 1.67
N GLY A 69 5.42 1.21 1.45
CA GLY A 69 6.22 1.09 0.25
C GLY A 69 5.82 2.05 -0.88
N LEU A 70 4.66 2.72 -0.83
CA LEU A 70 4.27 3.62 -1.93
C LEU A 70 5.17 4.84 -1.98
N TYR A 71 5.52 5.45 -0.84
CA TYR A 71 6.47 6.56 -0.83
C TYR A 71 7.89 6.09 -1.14
N ALA A 72 8.28 4.89 -0.71
CA ALA A 72 9.54 4.28 -1.15
C ALA A 72 9.59 4.14 -2.69
N HIS A 73 8.50 3.69 -3.31
CA HIS A 73 8.42 3.54 -4.76
C HIS A 73 8.49 4.91 -5.47
N MET A 74 7.76 5.92 -4.99
CA MET A 74 7.88 7.28 -5.52
C MET A 74 9.33 7.81 -5.41
N GLY A 75 10.00 7.55 -4.28
CA GLY A 75 11.41 7.92 -4.10
C GLY A 75 12.33 7.26 -5.13
N LEU A 76 12.14 5.96 -5.40
CA LEU A 76 12.87 5.23 -6.44
C LEU A 76 12.63 5.81 -7.84
N LEU A 77 11.39 6.16 -8.18
CA LEU A 77 11.07 6.73 -9.49
C LEU A 77 11.67 8.13 -9.65
N TYR A 78 11.62 8.96 -8.60
CA TYR A 78 12.26 10.28 -8.60
C TYR A 78 13.79 10.18 -8.73
N ALA A 79 14.42 9.19 -8.08
CA ALA A 79 15.84 8.90 -8.25
C ALA A 79 16.17 8.47 -9.69
N LYS A 80 15.34 7.61 -10.32
CA LYS A 80 15.51 7.19 -11.72
C LYS A 80 15.46 8.36 -12.71
N VAL A 81 14.66 9.39 -12.45
CA VAL A 81 14.58 10.59 -13.31
C VAL A 81 15.56 11.70 -12.94
N GLY A 82 16.43 11.47 -11.95
CA GLY A 82 17.49 12.38 -11.52
C GLY A 82 17.06 13.46 -10.52
N ASP A 83 15.81 13.45 -10.05
CA ASP A 83 15.29 14.39 -9.04
C ASP A 83 15.56 13.84 -7.63
N THR A 84 16.84 13.89 -7.24
CA THR A 84 17.33 13.31 -5.97
C THR A 84 16.74 14.00 -4.74
N GLU A 85 16.46 15.30 -4.81
CA GLU A 85 15.84 16.05 -3.71
C GLU A 85 14.46 15.49 -3.38
N LYS A 86 13.60 15.29 -4.40
CA LYS A 86 12.30 14.66 -4.19
C LYS A 86 12.44 13.20 -3.77
N ALA A 87 13.41 12.48 -4.32
CA ALA A 87 13.65 11.09 -3.94
C ALA A 87 13.86 10.96 -2.42
N PHE A 88 14.77 11.76 -1.86
CA PHE A 88 15.03 11.80 -0.42
C PHE A 88 13.80 12.25 0.38
N GLY A 89 13.05 13.25 -0.10
CA GLY A 89 11.82 13.69 0.55
C GLY A 89 10.79 12.57 0.69
N PHE A 90 10.59 11.77 -0.35
CA PHE A 90 9.67 10.62 -0.30
C PHE A 90 10.20 9.46 0.55
N TYR A 91 11.50 9.19 0.52
CA TYR A 91 12.12 8.22 1.42
C TYR A 91 11.96 8.58 2.90
N GLN A 92 12.13 9.86 3.26
CA GLN A 92 11.89 10.32 4.64
C GLN A 92 10.43 10.13 5.03
N LYS A 93 9.50 10.44 4.13
CA LYS A 93 8.06 10.27 4.36
C LYS A 93 7.67 8.81 4.56
N GLU A 94 8.30 7.88 3.85
CA GLU A 94 8.13 6.45 4.08
C GLU A 94 8.56 6.08 5.50
N VAL A 95 9.77 6.49 5.93
CA VAL A 95 10.28 6.17 7.28
C VAL A 95 9.46 6.82 8.39
N GLU A 96 8.89 8.00 8.15
CA GLU A 96 8.00 8.68 9.10
C GLU A 96 6.71 7.89 9.33
N LEU A 97 6.09 7.39 8.26
CA LEU A 97 4.84 6.63 8.34
C LEU A 97 5.03 5.16 8.67
N TYR A 98 6.17 4.60 8.28
CA TYR A 98 6.54 3.19 8.38
C TYR A 98 7.99 3.06 8.89
N PRO A 99 8.25 3.26 10.19
CA PRO A 99 9.60 3.21 10.77
C PRO A 99 10.33 1.87 10.55
N GLU A 100 9.59 0.79 10.33
CA GLU A 100 10.11 -0.53 9.95
C GLU A 100 10.84 -0.55 8.60
N SER A 101 10.53 0.40 7.70
CA SER A 101 11.16 0.52 6.40
C SER A 101 12.58 1.11 6.46
N ARG A 102 12.97 1.73 7.60
CA ARG A 102 14.21 2.52 7.74
C ARG A 102 15.45 1.80 7.20
N GLN A 103 15.67 0.54 7.61
CA GLN A 103 16.84 -0.22 7.19
C GLN A 103 16.89 -0.42 5.67
N PHE A 104 15.73 -0.65 5.04
CA PHE A 104 15.65 -0.81 3.60
C PHE A 104 15.88 0.54 2.88
N ILE A 105 15.27 1.62 3.37
CA ILE A 105 15.45 2.97 2.82
C ILE A 105 16.92 3.42 2.90
N GLU A 106 17.58 3.21 4.03
CA GLU A 106 19.01 3.51 4.19
C GLU A 106 19.88 2.68 3.23
N PHE A 107 19.54 1.41 3.03
CA PHE A 107 20.25 0.54 2.08
C PHE A 107 20.14 1.05 0.64
N ILE A 108 18.94 1.43 0.18
CA ILE A 108 18.75 1.88 -1.22
C ILE A 108 19.21 3.31 -1.46
N SER A 109 19.25 4.16 -0.43
CA SER A 109 19.67 5.57 -0.56
C SER A 109 21.20 5.74 -0.62
N ASN A 110 21.96 4.75 -0.17
CA ASN A 110 23.43 4.76 -0.11
C ASN A 110 24.11 4.11 -1.33
N LYS A 111 23.35 3.85 -2.40
CA LYS A 111 23.83 3.12 -3.58
C LYS A 111 23.85 4.02 -4.81
#